data_AF-A0A2R6DP90-F1
#
_entry.id   AF-A0A2R6DP90-F1
#
_cell.length_a   1.000
_cell.length_b   1.000
_cell.length_c   1.000
_cell.angle_alpha   90.00
_cell.angle_beta   90.00
_cell.angle_gamma   90.00
#
_symmetry.space_group_name_H-M   'P 1'
#
loop_
_entity.id
_entity.type
_entity.pdbx_description
1 polymer ?
#
loop_
_entity_poly.entity_id
_entity_poly.type
_entity_poly.pdbx_seq_one_letter_code
_entity_poly.pdbx_strand_id
1 'polypeptide(L)'
;MVLGLDRETVLYAVGVLLGIAATAYFGFQLFDQVSPVTTALVLFGGFLCFLTVGVGLDVETVDIVAYALAAGCYLVFVGYALSRFDVGDGGTFLLLAASSGLFIGLGYLAQQGRLTLNRRQAGLVVVAVLVVTLGVVGVDLVGAQPTTTAEFQESIEIPADRERVTVGTVTIENEFVLPREAEVERYGACLYGTEFRPVPLEYEPRAGSLLLGGGESRGYDLVVPGALFYHDNGTRRAAFEGRETIPVETASECPESSDEAKLVVVSEPVRPQYD
;
A
#
# COMPACT_ATOMS: atom_id res chain seq x y z
N MET A 1 41.17 -13.48 -19.73
CA MET A 1 40.90 -12.76 -18.48
C MET A 1 40.16 -13.74 -17.58
N VAL A 2 40.89 -14.46 -16.73
CA VAL A 2 40.28 -15.36 -15.75
C VAL A 2 39.89 -14.46 -14.59
N LEU A 3 38.60 -14.41 -14.24
CA LEU A 3 38.14 -13.76 -13.01
C LEU A 3 38.77 -14.51 -11.83
N GLY A 4 39.92 -14.02 -11.37
CA GLY A 4 40.51 -14.42 -10.10
C GLY A 4 39.61 -13.90 -8.99
N LEU A 5 38.62 -14.68 -8.61
CA LEU A 5 37.82 -14.42 -7.42
C LEU A 5 38.68 -14.76 -6.21
N ASP A 6 39.43 -13.77 -5.73
CA ASP A 6 40.12 -13.87 -4.45
C ASP A 6 39.09 -14.15 -3.33
N ARG A 7 39.48 -14.99 -2.38
CA ARG A 7 38.61 -15.39 -1.25
C ARG A 7 38.03 -14.18 -0.52
N GLU A 8 38.80 -13.09 -0.44
CA GLU A 8 38.42 -11.82 0.16
C GLU A 8 37.30 -11.14 -0.66
N THR A 9 37.44 -11.06 -1.99
CA THR A 9 36.43 -10.52 -2.90
C THR A 9 35.11 -11.29 -2.83
N VAL A 10 35.15 -12.61 -2.71
CA VAL A 10 33.95 -13.44 -2.53
C VAL A 10 33.24 -13.09 -1.22
N LEU A 11 33.98 -12.95 -0.11
CA LEU A 11 33.40 -12.60 1.19
C LEU A 11 32.78 -11.19 1.17
N TYR A 12 33.43 -10.21 0.54
CA TYR A 12 32.87 -8.88 0.37
C TYR A 12 31.60 -8.88 -0.49
N ALA A 13 31.62 -9.58 -1.63
CA ALA A 13 30.45 -9.69 -2.50
C ALA A 13 29.26 -10.33 -1.78
N VAL A 14 29.50 -11.43 -1.06
CA VAL A 14 28.45 -12.09 -0.26
C VAL A 14 27.94 -11.17 0.85
N GLY A 15 28.84 -10.48 1.57
CA GLY A 15 28.46 -9.54 2.61
C GLY A 15 27.60 -8.38 2.08
N VAL A 16 27.97 -7.80 0.93
CA VAL A 16 27.17 -6.76 0.26
C VAL A 16 25.81 -7.31 -0.17
N LEU A 17 25.76 -8.48 -0.82
CA LEU A 17 24.50 -9.09 -1.25
C LEU A 17 23.58 -9.38 -0.07
N LEU A 18 24.11 -9.92 1.02
CA LEU A 18 23.37 -10.16 2.26
C LEU A 18 22.91 -8.84 2.89
N GLY A 19 23.75 -7.80 2.88
CA GLY A 19 23.40 -6.47 3.37
C GLY A 19 22.24 -5.85 2.58
N ILE A 20 22.26 -5.94 1.26
CA ILE A 20 21.19 -5.48 0.38
C ILE A 20 19.92 -6.28 0.62
N ALA A 21 20.01 -7.61 0.67
CA ALA A 21 18.88 -8.49 0.91
C ALA A 21 18.25 -8.26 2.29
N ALA A 22 19.08 -8.09 3.34
CA ALA A 22 18.63 -7.76 4.68
C ALA A 22 17.95 -6.39 4.70
N THR A 23 18.55 -5.38 4.07
CA THR A 23 17.95 -4.03 3.98
C THR A 23 16.62 -4.06 3.25
N ALA A 24 16.49 -4.82 2.17
CA ALA A 24 15.22 -5.00 1.46
C ALA A 24 14.19 -5.73 2.35
N TYR A 25 14.55 -6.88 2.90
CA TYR A 25 13.64 -7.71 3.71
C TYR A 25 13.17 -6.99 4.97
N PHE A 26 14.12 -6.52 5.79
CA PHE A 26 13.81 -5.81 7.03
C PHE A 26 13.24 -4.43 6.75
N GLY A 27 13.70 -3.73 5.72
CA GLY A 27 13.10 -2.47 5.29
C GLY A 27 11.63 -2.64 4.97
N PHE A 28 11.25 -3.63 4.16
CA PHE A 28 9.84 -3.84 3.85
C PHE A 28 9.03 -4.25 5.09
N GLN A 29 9.53 -5.15 5.93
CA GLN A 29 8.77 -5.66 7.07
C GLN A 29 8.69 -4.70 8.28
N LEU A 30 9.76 -3.95 8.59
CA LEU A 30 9.74 -2.98 9.70
C LEU A 30 8.89 -1.76 9.38
N PHE A 31 8.68 -1.46 8.09
CA PHE A 31 8.01 -0.25 7.66
C PHE A 31 6.56 -0.45 7.19
N ASP A 32 5.97 -1.62 7.41
CA ASP A 32 4.53 -1.86 7.16
C ASP A 32 3.62 -0.90 7.96
N GLN A 33 4.11 -0.35 9.07
CA GLN A 33 3.36 0.59 9.92
C GLN A 33 3.57 2.07 9.58
N VAL A 34 4.53 2.40 8.71
CA VAL A 34 4.83 3.79 8.32
C VAL A 34 4.34 4.06 6.89
N SER A 35 4.22 5.33 6.53
CA SER A 35 3.86 5.72 5.17
C SER A 35 4.88 5.20 4.15
N PRO A 36 4.42 4.86 2.93
CA PRO A 36 5.33 4.53 1.83
C PRO A 36 6.39 5.58 1.55
N VAL A 37 6.07 6.86 1.77
CA VAL A 37 7.01 7.97 1.55
C VAL A 37 8.15 7.92 2.58
N THR A 38 7.86 7.61 3.84
CA THR A 38 8.89 7.45 4.87
C THR A 38 9.80 6.27 4.58
N THR A 39 9.27 5.14 4.15
CA THR A 39 10.07 3.98 3.72
C THR A 39 11.02 4.36 2.59
N ALA A 40 10.50 5.05 1.57
CA ALA A 40 11.30 5.53 0.44
C ALA A 40 12.39 6.51 0.90
N LEU A 41 12.07 7.42 1.83
CA LEU A 41 13.02 8.37 2.42
C LEU A 41 14.13 7.66 3.21
N VAL A 42 13.81 6.61 3.98
CA VAL A 42 14.81 5.84 4.73
C VAL A 42 15.78 5.14 3.77
N LEU A 43 15.27 4.50 2.72
CA LEU A 43 16.10 3.83 1.72
C LEU A 43 17.02 4.82 0.98
N PHE A 44 16.47 5.97 0.58
CA PHE A 44 17.24 7.03 -0.05
C PHE A 44 18.25 7.68 0.91
N GLY A 45 17.88 7.88 2.18
CA GLY A 45 18.78 8.34 3.24
C GLY A 45 19.92 7.36 3.47
N GLY A 46 19.64 6.05 3.44
CA GLY A 46 20.66 4.99 3.47
C GLY A 46 21.65 5.12 2.31
N PHE A 47 21.15 5.29 1.08
CA PHE A 47 21.99 5.58 -0.08
C PHE A 47 22.91 6.79 0.15
N LEU A 48 22.37 7.92 0.62
CA LEU A 48 23.16 9.13 0.86
C LEU A 48 24.20 8.92 1.97
N CYS A 49 23.85 8.23 3.05
CA CYS A 49 24.78 7.92 4.14
C CYS A 49 25.94 7.06 3.64
N PHE A 50 25.67 5.94 2.95
CA PHE A 50 26.71 5.06 2.43
C PHE A 50 27.56 5.74 1.36
N LEU A 51 26.94 6.53 0.47
CA LEU A 51 27.67 7.30 -0.53
C LEU A 51 28.62 8.31 0.14
N THR A 52 28.14 9.03 1.15
CA THR A 52 28.93 10.02 1.90
C THR A 52 30.08 9.36 2.66
N VAL A 53 29.84 8.19 3.25
CA VAL A 53 30.89 7.40 3.91
C VAL A 53 31.93 6.93 2.91
N GLY A 54 31.53 6.43 1.73
CA GLY A 54 32.45 6.02 0.68
C GLY A 54 33.30 7.17 0.13
N VAL A 55 32.73 8.37 0.03
CA VAL A 55 33.45 9.58 -0.40
C VAL A 55 34.37 10.14 0.70
N GLY A 56 34.01 9.99 1.97
CA GLY A 56 34.73 10.60 3.10
C GLY A 56 35.80 9.74 3.76
N LEU A 57 35.88 8.44 3.43
CA LEU A 57 36.86 7.51 3.98
C LEU A 57 37.96 7.20 2.96
N ASP A 58 39.18 7.67 3.26
CA ASP A 58 40.39 7.32 2.50
C ASP A 58 40.92 5.91 2.85
N VAL A 59 40.08 4.88 2.72
CA VAL A 59 40.47 3.48 2.98
C VAL A 59 39.99 2.61 1.81
N GLU A 60 40.93 2.13 0.98
CA GLU A 60 40.73 1.43 -0.31
C GLU A 60 39.81 0.20 -0.30
N THR A 61 39.47 -0.35 0.87
CA THR A 61 38.55 -1.50 0.98
C THR A 61 37.18 -1.11 1.51
N VAL A 62 37.09 -0.02 2.28
CA VAL A 62 35.83 0.43 2.91
C VAL A 62 35.02 1.27 1.92
N ASP A 63 35.69 1.99 1.02
CA ASP A 63 35.07 2.79 -0.03
C ASP A 63 34.28 1.89 -1.02
N ILE A 64 34.87 0.79 -1.51
CA ILE A 64 34.22 -0.14 -2.45
C ILE A 64 32.94 -0.72 -1.83
N VAL A 65 33.02 -1.18 -0.58
CA VAL A 65 31.86 -1.75 0.13
C VAL A 65 30.79 -0.69 0.36
N ALA A 66 31.18 0.53 0.77
CA ALA A 66 30.25 1.63 0.98
C ALA A 66 29.55 2.05 -0.33
N TYR A 67 30.27 2.17 -1.44
CA TYR A 67 29.67 2.45 -2.74
C TYR A 67 28.73 1.33 -3.21
N ALA A 68 29.09 0.07 -2.98
CA ALA A 68 28.26 -1.07 -3.33
C ALA A 68 26.96 -1.09 -2.50
N LEU A 69 27.04 -0.81 -1.20
CA LEU A 69 25.86 -0.67 -0.33
C LEU A 69 25.01 0.54 -0.71
N ALA A 70 25.63 1.67 -1.07
CA ALA A 70 24.92 2.85 -1.56
C ALA A 70 24.12 2.52 -2.83
N ALA A 71 24.78 1.94 -3.84
CA ALA A 71 24.12 1.51 -5.07
C ALA A 71 23.00 0.50 -4.79
N GLY A 72 23.23 -0.46 -3.90
CA GLY A 72 22.22 -1.41 -3.45
C GLY A 72 21.00 -0.74 -2.82
N CYS A 73 21.19 0.16 -1.86
CA CYS A 73 20.11 0.92 -1.22
C CYS A 73 19.32 1.74 -2.25
N TYR A 74 20.01 2.35 -3.21
CA TYR A 74 19.37 3.12 -4.27
C TYR A 74 18.53 2.24 -5.19
N LEU A 75 19.03 1.07 -5.57
CA LEU A 75 18.29 0.13 -6.40
C LEU A 75 17.04 -0.40 -5.68
N VAL A 76 17.16 -0.71 -4.38
CA VAL A 76 16.02 -1.09 -3.54
C VAL A 76 15.02 0.06 -3.44
N PHE A 77 15.48 1.31 -3.24
CA PHE A 77 14.64 2.50 -3.26
C PHE A 77 13.86 2.65 -4.58
N VAL A 78 14.53 2.53 -5.73
CA VAL A 78 13.87 2.64 -7.04
C VAL A 78 12.86 1.51 -7.23
N GLY A 79 13.25 0.27 -6.92
CA GLY A 79 12.35 -0.89 -7.02
C GLY A 79 11.11 -0.74 -6.14
N TYR A 80 11.31 -0.28 -4.89
CA TYR A 80 10.23 0.02 -3.97
C TYR A 80 9.33 1.16 -4.46
N ALA A 81 9.92 2.25 -4.94
CA ALA A 81 9.15 3.38 -5.43
C ALA A 81 8.26 2.99 -6.62
N LEU A 82 8.79 2.19 -7.55
CA LEU A 82 8.05 1.69 -8.71
C LEU A 82 6.97 0.67 -8.36
N SER A 83 7.20 -0.17 -7.34
CA SER A 83 6.19 -1.15 -6.92
C SER A 83 5.08 -0.53 -6.09
N ARG A 84 5.37 0.58 -5.40
CA ARG A 84 4.48 1.14 -4.39
C ARG A 84 3.73 2.40 -4.83
N PHE A 85 4.34 3.23 -5.67
CA PHE A 85 3.69 4.43 -6.20
C PHE A 85 3.22 4.19 -7.64
N ASP A 86 1.98 4.58 -7.94
CA ASP A 86 1.47 4.56 -9.31
C ASP A 86 2.02 5.77 -10.09
N VAL A 87 3.24 5.63 -10.60
CA VAL A 87 3.95 6.67 -11.36
C VAL A 87 3.67 6.63 -12.86
N GLY A 88 2.93 5.61 -13.33
CA GLY A 88 2.71 5.33 -14.75
C GLY A 88 3.99 5.10 -15.56
N ASP A 89 3.83 4.83 -16.86
CA ASP A 89 4.96 4.55 -17.75
C ASP A 89 5.91 5.75 -17.90
N GLY A 90 5.34 6.96 -17.99
CA GLY A 90 6.10 8.20 -18.12
C GLY A 90 6.94 8.52 -16.88
N GLY A 91 6.38 8.36 -15.68
CA GLY A 91 7.10 8.55 -14.42
C GLY A 91 8.17 7.48 -14.22
N THR A 92 7.88 6.22 -14.58
CA THR A 92 8.86 5.13 -14.58
C THR A 92 10.06 5.45 -15.48
N PHE A 93 9.80 5.86 -16.73
CA PHE A 93 10.85 6.25 -17.66
C PHE A 93 11.70 7.40 -17.11
N LEU A 94 11.06 8.45 -16.59
CA LEU A 94 11.76 9.61 -16.05
C LEU A 94 12.63 9.24 -14.83
N LEU A 95 12.12 8.40 -13.93
CA LEU A 95 12.85 7.92 -12.75
C LEU A 95 14.11 7.15 -13.17
N LEU A 96 14.00 6.22 -14.12
CA LEU A 96 15.12 5.42 -14.61
C LEU A 96 16.15 6.27 -15.38
N ALA A 97 15.68 7.24 -16.18
CA ALA A 97 16.54 8.17 -16.89
C ALA A 97 17.32 9.07 -15.91
N ALA A 98 16.64 9.62 -14.90
CA ALA A 98 17.26 10.42 -13.85
C ALA A 98 18.25 9.59 -13.02
N SER A 99 17.90 8.34 -12.70
CA SER A 99 18.79 7.38 -12.03
C SER A 99 20.07 7.16 -12.82
N SER A 100 19.95 6.95 -14.13
CA SER A 100 21.10 6.76 -15.02
C SER A 100 21.99 8.01 -15.05
N GLY A 101 21.39 9.20 -15.19
CA GLY A 101 22.11 10.47 -15.13
C GLY A 101 22.83 10.68 -13.80
N LEU A 102 22.21 10.31 -12.68
CA LEU A 102 22.81 10.38 -11.35
C LEU A 102 24.08 9.53 -11.25
N PHE A 103 24.01 8.24 -11.62
CA PHE A 103 25.18 7.36 -11.53
C PHE A 103 26.29 7.72 -12.51
N ILE A 104 25.95 8.13 -13.74
CA ILE A 104 26.94 8.64 -14.70
C ILE A 104 27.61 9.89 -14.14
N GLY A 105 26.84 10.82 -13.57
CA GLY A 105 27.35 12.04 -12.95
C GLY A 105 28.26 11.76 -11.74
N LEU A 106 27.83 10.87 -10.84
CA LEU A 106 28.64 10.45 -9.69
C LEU A 106 29.94 9.78 -10.13
N GLY A 107 29.89 8.86 -11.11
CA GLY A 107 31.07 8.20 -11.67
C GLY A 107 32.04 9.18 -12.32
N TYR A 108 31.54 10.15 -13.09
CA TYR A 108 32.34 11.21 -13.69
C TYR A 108 33.03 12.09 -12.63
N LEU A 109 32.29 12.53 -11.60
CA LEU A 109 32.85 13.36 -10.53
C LEU A 109 33.86 12.59 -9.68
N ALA A 110 33.65 11.29 -9.44
CA ALA A 110 34.60 10.41 -8.78
C ALA A 110 35.90 10.31 -9.60
N GLN A 111 35.79 10.06 -10.91
CA GLN A 111 36.96 9.95 -11.80
C GLN A 111 37.78 11.25 -11.85
N GLN A 112 37.12 12.41 -11.74
CA GLN A 112 37.80 13.71 -11.69
C GLN A 112 38.40 14.06 -10.32
N GLY A 113 38.23 13.22 -9.31
CA GLY A 113 38.64 13.53 -7.94
C GLY A 113 37.89 14.74 -7.36
N ARG A 114 36.69 15.05 -7.89
CA ARG A 114 35.88 16.19 -7.45
C ARG A 114 34.90 15.83 -6.34
N LEU A 115 34.65 14.54 -6.12
CA LEU A 115 33.99 14.04 -4.91
C LEU A 115 35.02 13.90 -3.81
N THR A 116 35.38 15.01 -3.18
CA THR A 116 36.21 14.98 -1.97
C THR A 116 35.46 15.67 -0.85
N LEU A 117 35.21 14.93 0.23
CA LEU A 117 34.67 15.45 1.47
C LEU A 117 35.69 15.17 2.56
N ASN A 118 36.01 16.18 3.37
CA ASN A 118 36.80 15.88 4.56
C ASN A 118 35.93 15.08 5.56
N ARG A 119 36.57 14.30 6.44
CA ARG A 119 35.86 13.46 7.42
C ARG A 119 34.84 14.21 8.28
N ARG A 120 35.10 15.49 8.59
CA ARG A 120 34.16 16.33 9.38
C ARG A 120 32.92 16.67 8.56
N GLN A 121 33.08 17.06 7.30
CA GLN A 121 31.98 17.35 6.38
C GLN A 121 31.15 16.11 6.10
N ALA A 122 31.80 14.98 5.84
CA ALA A 122 31.11 13.70 5.66
C ALA A 122 30.30 13.34 6.92
N GLY A 123 30.89 13.47 8.10
CA GLY A 123 30.18 13.25 9.37
C GLY A 123 28.98 14.18 9.57
N LEU A 124 29.11 15.47 9.24
CA LEU A 124 28.01 16.44 9.32
C LEU A 124 26.88 16.10 8.36
N VAL A 125 27.19 15.69 7.12
CA VAL A 125 26.18 15.28 6.13
C VAL A 125 25.45 14.03 6.61
N VAL A 126 26.16 13.01 7.09
CA VAL A 126 25.55 11.78 7.63
C VAL A 126 24.63 12.12 8.81
N VAL A 127 25.09 12.94 9.76
CA VAL A 127 24.26 13.37 10.89
C VAL A 127 23.02 14.13 10.42
N ALA A 128 23.17 15.05 9.47
CA ALA A 128 22.04 15.80 8.92
C ALA A 128 21.00 14.88 8.25
N VAL A 129 21.45 13.93 7.43
CA VAL A 129 20.57 12.94 6.80
C VAL A 129 19.86 12.10 7.86
N LEU A 130 20.58 11.59 8.85
CA LEU A 130 19.98 10.80 9.93
C LEU A 130 18.94 11.59 10.73
N VAL A 131 19.23 12.84 11.07
CA VAL A 131 18.29 13.71 11.81
C VAL A 131 17.02 13.94 11.01
N VAL A 132 17.14 14.24 9.71
CA VAL A 132 15.97 14.44 8.84
C VAL A 132 15.16 13.15 8.70
N THR A 133 15.81 12.04 8.39
CA THR A 133 15.15 10.74 8.22
C THR A 133 14.45 10.30 9.50
N LEU A 134 15.14 10.34 10.64
CA LEU A 134 14.56 9.97 11.94
C LEU A 134 13.46 10.93 12.38
N GLY A 135 13.57 12.22 12.05
CA GLY A 135 12.52 13.20 12.30
C GLY A 135 11.23 12.87 11.54
N VAL A 136 11.34 12.54 10.25
CA VAL A 136 10.18 12.13 9.43
C VAL A 136 9.60 10.81 9.92
N VAL A 137 10.44 9.80 10.21
CA VAL A 137 9.99 8.53 10.80
C VAL A 137 9.25 8.77 12.11
N GLY A 138 9.77 9.64 12.99
CA GLY A 138 9.13 9.97 14.25
C GLY A 138 7.76 10.63 14.08
N VAL A 139 7.62 11.58 13.14
CA VAL A 139 6.34 12.22 12.81
C VAL A 139 5.35 11.22 12.22
N ASP A 140 5.83 10.30 11.38
CA ASP A 140 5.00 9.30 10.74
C ASP A 140 4.49 8.23 11.72
N LEU A 141 5.32 7.78 12.65
CA LEU A 141 4.92 6.79 13.67
C LEU A 141 3.82 7.31 14.61
N VAL A 142 3.75 8.63 14.84
CA VAL A 142 2.70 9.25 15.66
C VAL A 142 1.55 9.82 14.83
N GLY A 143 1.62 9.71 13.50
CA GLY A 143 0.61 10.21 12.59
C GLY A 143 -0.69 9.40 12.70
N ALA A 144 -1.81 10.07 12.41
CA ALA A 144 -3.11 9.40 12.34
C ALA A 144 -3.11 8.29 11.27
N GLN A 145 -3.84 7.21 11.57
CA GLN A 145 -4.14 6.16 10.60
C GLN A 145 -5.43 6.51 9.86
N PRO A 146 -5.66 5.96 8.65
CA PRO A 146 -6.91 6.17 7.94
C PRO A 146 -8.11 5.75 8.78
N THR A 147 -9.17 6.55 8.74
CA THR A 147 -10.44 6.23 9.38
C THR A 147 -11.43 5.75 8.33
N THR A 148 -12.26 4.78 8.70
CA THR A 148 -13.30 4.23 7.83
C THR A 148 -14.65 4.53 8.46
N THR A 149 -15.54 5.14 7.70
CA THR A 149 -16.93 5.38 8.06
C THR A 149 -17.82 4.66 7.06
N ALA A 150 -18.92 4.07 7.54
CA ALA A 150 -19.90 3.41 6.68
C ALA A 150 -21.29 3.95 6.98
N GLU A 151 -21.98 4.38 5.93
CA GLU A 151 -23.35 4.90 5.98
C GLU A 151 -24.23 3.98 5.14
N PHE A 152 -25.23 3.36 5.78
CA PHE A 152 -26.17 2.45 5.13
C PHE A 152 -27.51 3.14 4.92
N GLN A 153 -28.16 2.84 3.81
CA GLN A 153 -29.52 3.31 3.56
C GLN A 153 -30.48 2.66 4.55
N GLU A 154 -31.61 3.32 4.84
CA GLU A 154 -32.67 2.73 5.69
C GLU A 154 -33.51 1.71 4.91
N SER A 155 -33.59 1.87 3.59
CA SER A 155 -34.29 0.98 2.68
C SER A 155 -33.69 1.06 1.28
N ILE A 156 -33.71 -0.04 0.54
CA ILE A 156 -33.33 -0.06 -0.86
C ILE A 156 -34.53 -0.33 -1.76
N GLU A 157 -34.56 0.30 -2.93
CA GLU A 157 -35.54 0.04 -3.98
C GLU A 157 -35.23 -1.29 -4.66
N ILE A 158 -36.25 -2.12 -4.85
CA ILE A 158 -36.14 -3.36 -5.60
C ILE A 158 -36.10 -3.00 -7.09
N PRO A 159 -34.97 -3.21 -7.78
CA PRO A 159 -34.80 -2.78 -9.16
C PRO A 159 -35.83 -3.49 -10.03
N ALA A 160 -36.35 -2.82 -11.05
CA ALA A 160 -37.31 -3.41 -11.98
C ALA A 160 -36.70 -4.58 -12.80
N ASP A 161 -35.38 -4.64 -12.86
CA ASP A 161 -34.58 -5.64 -13.55
C ASP A 161 -33.47 -6.20 -12.64
N ARG A 162 -32.40 -6.74 -13.24
CA ARG A 162 -31.28 -7.36 -12.51
C ARG A 162 -30.12 -6.40 -12.27
N GLU A 163 -30.33 -5.08 -12.39
CA GLU A 163 -29.32 -4.07 -12.10
C GLU A 163 -28.88 -4.11 -10.64
N ARG A 164 -27.69 -3.55 -10.39
CA ARG A 164 -27.11 -3.49 -9.05
C ARG A 164 -27.78 -2.39 -8.24
N VAL A 165 -27.88 -2.60 -6.93
CA VAL A 165 -28.51 -1.66 -6.01
C VAL A 165 -27.52 -1.27 -4.94
N THR A 166 -27.32 0.02 -4.75
CA THR A 166 -26.49 0.54 -3.65
C THR A 166 -27.23 0.36 -2.33
N VAL A 167 -26.55 -0.25 -1.37
CA VAL A 167 -27.02 -0.51 0.00
C VAL A 167 -26.47 0.52 0.99
N GLY A 168 -25.28 1.06 0.69
CA GLY A 168 -24.61 2.06 1.51
C GLY A 168 -23.32 2.51 0.86
N THR A 169 -22.65 3.43 1.52
CA THR A 169 -21.36 3.98 1.07
C THR A 169 -20.36 3.87 2.21
N VAL A 170 -19.17 3.36 1.90
CA VAL A 170 -18.02 3.30 2.80
C VAL A 170 -17.05 4.38 2.37
N THR A 171 -16.72 5.28 3.29
CA THR A 171 -15.77 6.36 3.06
C THR A 171 -14.53 6.11 3.91
N ILE A 172 -13.37 6.19 3.27
CA ILE A 172 -12.08 6.05 3.93
C ILE A 172 -11.36 7.38 3.80
N GLU A 173 -10.88 7.92 4.92
CA GLU A 173 -10.23 9.23 4.99
C GLU A 173 -8.85 9.14 5.64
N ASN A 174 -7.86 9.72 4.98
CA ASN A 174 -6.51 9.90 5.52
C ASN A 174 -6.32 11.34 5.99
N GLU A 175 -6.62 11.62 7.25
CA GLU A 175 -6.43 12.97 7.84
C GLU A 175 -4.95 13.35 8.00
N PHE A 176 -4.03 12.38 7.85
CA PHE A 176 -2.59 12.63 7.99
C PHE A 176 -1.99 13.27 6.74
N VAL A 177 -0.86 13.97 6.90
CA VAL A 177 -0.20 14.69 5.78
C VAL A 177 0.58 13.78 4.83
N LEU A 178 0.96 12.57 5.28
CA LEU A 178 1.66 11.59 4.44
C LEU A 178 0.70 10.54 3.89
N PRO A 179 1.01 9.94 2.74
CA PRO A 179 0.20 8.86 2.18
C PRO A 179 0.11 7.64 3.10
N ARG A 180 -1.06 7.00 3.17
CA ARG A 180 -1.30 5.82 4.00
C ARG A 180 -1.94 4.70 3.21
N GLU A 181 -1.60 3.47 3.58
CA GLU A 181 -2.39 2.30 3.23
C GLU A 181 -3.62 2.26 4.12
N ALA A 182 -4.78 2.21 3.50
CA ALA A 182 -5.99 1.86 4.20
C ALA A 182 -6.34 0.40 3.97
N GLU A 183 -7.01 -0.20 4.95
CA GLU A 183 -7.71 -1.46 4.77
C GLU A 183 -9.20 -1.15 4.61
N VAL A 184 -9.82 -1.63 3.53
CA VAL A 184 -11.27 -1.56 3.38
C VAL A 184 -11.87 -2.66 4.23
N GLU A 185 -12.58 -2.26 5.29
CA GLU A 185 -13.40 -3.17 6.07
C GLU A 185 -14.38 -3.88 5.15
N ARG A 186 -14.48 -5.21 5.24
CA ARG A 186 -15.26 -6.05 4.32
C ARG A 186 -16.67 -6.26 4.85
N TYR A 187 -17.67 -5.70 4.18
CA TYR A 187 -19.05 -5.91 4.56
C TYR A 187 -19.67 -7.12 3.85
N GLY A 188 -20.51 -7.86 4.57
CA GLY A 188 -21.39 -8.88 4.03
C GLY A 188 -22.85 -8.50 4.26
N ALA A 189 -23.77 -9.20 3.64
CA ALA A 189 -25.19 -9.04 3.91
C ALA A 189 -25.91 -10.38 3.98
N CYS A 190 -27.06 -10.39 4.64
CA CYS A 190 -27.99 -11.50 4.69
C CYS A 190 -29.36 -11.03 4.23
N LEU A 191 -29.88 -11.70 3.19
CA LEU A 191 -31.19 -11.41 2.65
C LEU A 191 -32.21 -12.36 3.24
N TYR A 192 -33.23 -11.80 3.88
CA TYR A 192 -34.38 -12.51 4.42
C TYR A 192 -35.59 -12.28 3.53
N GLY A 193 -36.42 -13.32 3.42
CA GLY A 193 -37.64 -13.30 2.62
C GLY A 193 -38.41 -14.59 2.82
N THR A 194 -38.04 -15.65 2.09
CA THR A 194 -38.56 -17.01 2.29
C THR A 194 -37.48 -18.00 2.75
N GLU A 195 -36.21 -17.70 2.44
CA GLU A 195 -35.05 -18.50 2.83
C GLU A 195 -33.92 -17.52 3.19
N PHE A 196 -33.15 -17.88 4.22
CA PHE A 196 -31.90 -17.19 4.53
C PHE A 196 -30.91 -17.34 3.37
N ARG A 197 -30.32 -16.23 2.93
CA ARG A 197 -29.23 -16.26 1.94
C ARG A 197 -28.10 -15.31 2.33
N PRO A 198 -26.86 -15.81 2.48
CA PRO A 198 -25.70 -14.95 2.57
C PRO A 198 -25.46 -14.30 1.19
N VAL A 199 -25.23 -12.99 1.22
CA VAL A 199 -25.03 -12.15 0.05
C VAL A 199 -23.69 -11.42 0.21
N PRO A 200 -22.73 -11.62 -0.70
CA PRO A 200 -21.54 -10.79 -0.71
C PRO A 200 -21.91 -9.37 -1.15
N LEU A 201 -21.43 -8.35 -0.44
CA LEU A 201 -21.47 -6.98 -0.92
C LEU A 201 -20.24 -6.75 -1.81
N GLU A 202 -20.47 -6.12 -2.96
CA GLU A 202 -19.40 -5.69 -3.84
C GLU A 202 -19.14 -4.19 -3.65
N TYR A 203 -17.87 -3.78 -3.77
CA TYR A 203 -17.51 -2.36 -3.80
C TYR A 203 -17.57 -1.85 -5.24
N GLU A 204 -18.17 -0.70 -5.43
CA GLU A 204 -18.20 0.02 -6.70
C GLU A 204 -17.66 1.45 -6.51
N PRO A 205 -16.56 1.84 -7.19
CA PRO A 205 -15.69 0.97 -8.02
C PRO A 205 -15.03 -0.14 -7.18
N ARG A 206 -14.57 -1.22 -7.83
CA ARG A 206 -13.84 -2.29 -7.13
C ARG A 206 -12.71 -1.68 -6.30
N ALA A 207 -12.63 -2.06 -5.04
CA ALA A 207 -11.56 -1.65 -4.14
C ALA A 207 -10.20 -2.02 -4.77
N GLY A 208 -9.55 -1.04 -5.40
CA GLY A 208 -8.23 -1.14 -6.02
C GLY A 208 -7.13 -0.93 -4.98
N SER A 209 -5.97 -0.41 -5.39
CA SER A 209 -4.93 -0.05 -4.42
C SER A 209 -5.45 1.01 -3.45
N LEU A 210 -5.27 0.75 -2.15
CA LEU A 210 -5.79 1.58 -1.06
C LEU A 210 -4.73 2.55 -0.54
N LEU A 211 -3.86 3.03 -1.42
CA LEU A 211 -2.99 4.14 -1.08
C LEU A 211 -3.80 5.44 -1.20
N LEU A 212 -4.00 6.09 -0.07
CA LEU A 212 -4.59 7.43 0.03
C LEU A 212 -3.47 8.43 0.22
N GLY A 213 -3.47 9.51 -0.56
CA GLY A 213 -2.64 10.68 -0.33
C GLY A 213 -2.95 11.36 0.99
N GLY A 214 -2.11 12.30 1.41
CA GLY A 214 -2.36 13.06 2.63
C GLY A 214 -3.56 13.99 2.48
N GLY A 215 -4.52 13.91 3.41
CA GLY A 215 -5.80 14.63 3.34
C GLY A 215 -6.77 14.09 2.28
N GLU A 216 -6.51 12.92 1.70
CA GLU A 216 -7.38 12.32 0.69
C GLU A 216 -8.50 11.50 1.35
N SER A 217 -9.72 11.61 0.80
CA SER A 217 -10.86 10.77 1.13
C SER A 217 -11.32 10.01 -0.11
N ARG A 218 -11.73 8.75 0.05
CA ARG A 218 -12.27 7.92 -1.05
C ARG A 218 -13.50 7.17 -0.59
N GLY A 219 -14.59 7.35 -1.34
CA GLY A 219 -15.86 6.65 -1.15
C GLY A 219 -15.99 5.44 -2.05
N TYR A 220 -16.64 4.40 -1.53
CA TYR A 220 -17.00 3.19 -2.25
C TYR A 220 -18.45 2.84 -1.97
N ASP A 221 -19.23 2.61 -3.02
CA ASP A 221 -20.60 2.16 -2.87
C ASP A 221 -20.61 0.65 -2.64
N LEU A 222 -21.34 0.21 -1.63
CA LEU A 222 -21.63 -1.18 -1.36
C LEU A 222 -22.88 -1.57 -2.14
N VAL A 223 -22.74 -2.49 -3.09
CA VAL A 223 -23.83 -2.88 -3.97
C VAL A 223 -24.20 -4.35 -3.82
N VAL A 224 -25.50 -4.63 -3.97
CA VAL A 224 -26.04 -5.99 -4.12
C VAL A 224 -26.50 -6.24 -5.56
N PRO A 225 -26.31 -7.45 -6.11
CA PRO A 225 -26.89 -7.80 -7.39
C PRO A 225 -28.42 -7.84 -7.33
N GLY A 226 -29.12 -7.13 -8.22
CA GLY A 226 -30.59 -7.15 -8.28
C GLY A 226 -31.16 -8.54 -8.60
N ALA A 227 -30.37 -9.42 -9.22
CA ALA A 227 -30.73 -10.82 -9.46
C ALA A 227 -31.17 -11.58 -8.20
N LEU A 228 -30.77 -11.12 -7.01
CA LEU A 228 -31.19 -11.71 -5.73
C LEU A 228 -32.70 -11.63 -5.49
N PHE A 229 -33.38 -10.64 -6.05
CA PHE A 229 -34.82 -10.42 -5.89
C PHE A 229 -35.66 -11.21 -6.91
N TYR A 230 -35.02 -11.83 -7.89
CA TYR A 230 -35.66 -12.52 -9.00
C TYR A 230 -35.32 -14.02 -9.04
N HIS A 231 -36.16 -14.79 -9.71
CA HIS A 231 -35.87 -16.14 -10.16
C HIS A 231 -35.11 -16.09 -11.50
N ASP A 232 -34.51 -17.22 -11.90
CA ASP A 232 -33.74 -17.32 -13.15
C ASP A 232 -34.60 -17.06 -14.40
N ASN A 233 -35.91 -17.32 -14.31
CA ASN A 233 -36.91 -17.04 -15.35
C ASN A 233 -37.31 -15.54 -15.43
N GLY A 234 -36.77 -14.69 -14.55
CA GLY A 234 -37.05 -13.24 -14.51
C GLY A 234 -38.29 -12.85 -13.69
N THR A 235 -39.02 -13.78 -13.09
CA THR A 235 -40.14 -13.44 -12.20
C THR A 235 -39.61 -13.04 -10.83
N ARG A 236 -40.23 -12.04 -10.19
CA ARG A 236 -39.88 -11.64 -8.83
C ARG A 236 -40.19 -12.79 -7.86
N ARG A 237 -39.36 -12.97 -6.83
CA ARG A 237 -39.60 -14.02 -5.83
C ARG A 237 -40.80 -13.66 -4.96
N ALA A 238 -41.56 -14.66 -4.53
CA ALA A 238 -42.79 -14.48 -3.74
C ALA A 238 -42.59 -13.58 -2.49
N ALA A 239 -41.44 -13.68 -1.82
CA ALA A 239 -41.10 -12.84 -0.66
C ALA A 239 -41.07 -11.33 -0.95
N PHE A 240 -40.87 -10.96 -2.21
CA PHE A 240 -40.70 -9.59 -2.68
C PHE A 240 -41.81 -9.14 -3.64
N GLU A 241 -42.76 -10.02 -3.96
CA GLU A 241 -43.91 -9.65 -4.80
C GLU A 241 -44.74 -8.54 -4.14
N GLY A 242 -45.12 -7.53 -4.94
CA GLY A 242 -45.86 -6.36 -4.45
C GLY A 242 -45.08 -5.40 -3.56
N ARG A 243 -43.77 -5.64 -3.33
CA ARG A 243 -42.89 -4.71 -2.61
C ARG A 243 -42.10 -3.86 -3.59
N GLU A 244 -42.01 -2.57 -3.32
CA GLU A 244 -41.16 -1.63 -4.07
C GLU A 244 -39.81 -1.44 -3.37
N THR A 245 -39.77 -1.61 -2.04
CA THR A 245 -38.56 -1.46 -1.23
C THR A 245 -38.42 -2.61 -0.22
N ILE A 246 -37.20 -2.80 0.28
CA ILE A 246 -36.93 -3.61 1.48
C ILE A 246 -36.13 -2.79 2.50
N PRO A 247 -36.40 -2.97 3.80
CA PRO A 247 -35.62 -2.31 4.83
C PRO A 247 -34.20 -2.89 4.88
N VAL A 248 -33.25 -2.02 5.19
CA VAL A 248 -31.85 -2.36 5.43
C VAL A 248 -31.55 -2.12 6.90
N GLU A 249 -31.02 -3.15 7.57
CA GLU A 249 -30.62 -3.11 8.97
C GLU A 249 -29.13 -3.40 9.09
N THR A 250 -28.50 -2.92 10.16
CA THR A 250 -27.12 -3.28 10.50
C THR A 250 -27.12 -4.16 11.75
N ALA A 251 -26.29 -5.20 11.73
CA ALA A 251 -26.12 -6.09 12.87
C ALA A 251 -24.66 -6.54 12.99
N SER A 252 -24.26 -7.04 14.16
CA SER A 252 -22.94 -7.67 14.35
C SER A 252 -22.85 -9.05 13.70
N GLU A 253 -23.98 -9.73 13.57
CA GLU A 253 -24.09 -11.06 12.96
C GLU A 253 -25.46 -11.21 12.28
N CYS A 254 -25.54 -12.12 11.32
CA CYS A 254 -26.81 -12.39 10.65
C CYS A 254 -27.74 -13.17 11.59
N PRO A 255 -28.95 -12.67 11.88
CA PRO A 255 -29.94 -13.42 12.66
C PRO A 255 -30.24 -14.80 12.05
N GLU A 256 -30.52 -15.81 12.86
CA GLU A 256 -30.84 -17.15 12.33
C GLU A 256 -32.11 -17.15 11.44
N SER A 257 -33.07 -16.28 11.76
CA SER A 257 -34.32 -16.14 11.01
C SER A 257 -34.90 -14.72 11.12
N SER A 258 -35.83 -14.42 10.23
CA SER A 258 -36.64 -13.20 10.24
C SER A 258 -38.01 -13.51 9.64
N ASP A 259 -39.06 -13.00 10.29
CA ASP A 259 -40.45 -13.14 9.80
C ASP A 259 -40.76 -12.14 8.67
N GLU A 260 -39.93 -11.11 8.50
CA GLU A 260 -40.07 -10.08 7.49
C GLU A 260 -38.92 -10.11 6.48
N ALA A 261 -39.24 -9.76 5.22
CA ALA A 261 -38.23 -9.65 4.19
C ALA A 261 -37.41 -8.36 4.36
N LYS A 262 -36.10 -8.52 4.55
CA LYS A 262 -35.16 -7.44 4.87
C LYS A 262 -33.73 -7.81 4.47
N LEU A 263 -32.88 -6.81 4.33
CA LEU A 263 -31.44 -6.99 4.13
C LEU A 263 -30.70 -6.58 5.40
N VAL A 264 -29.93 -7.49 5.99
CA VAL A 264 -29.11 -7.19 7.18
C VAL A 264 -27.64 -7.12 6.76
N VAL A 265 -26.99 -5.99 6.98
CA VAL A 265 -25.56 -5.78 6.69
C VAL A 265 -24.73 -6.06 7.94
N VAL A 266 -23.60 -6.74 7.75
CA VAL A 266 -22.65 -7.15 8.78
C VAL A 266 -21.22 -6.77 8.39
N SER A 267 -20.39 -6.39 9.36
CA SER A 267 -19.01 -5.91 9.17
C SER A 267 -17.97 -7.01 8.92
N GLU A 268 -18.38 -8.29 8.91
CA GLU A 268 -17.55 -9.41 8.46
C GLU A 268 -18.24 -10.18 7.34
N PRO A 269 -17.52 -10.63 6.30
CA PRO A 269 -18.12 -11.38 5.21
C PRO A 269 -18.68 -12.70 5.74
N VAL A 270 -19.97 -12.91 5.50
CA VAL A 270 -20.66 -14.15 5.83
C VAL A 270 -19.99 -15.29 5.05
N ARG A 271 -19.28 -16.17 5.75
CA ARG A 271 -18.67 -17.33 5.10
C ARG A 271 -19.80 -18.18 4.51
N PRO A 272 -19.78 -18.49 3.21
CA PRO A 272 -20.72 -19.47 2.69
C PRO A 272 -20.47 -20.78 3.43
N GLN A 273 -21.44 -21.23 4.23
CA GLN A 273 -21.48 -22.61 4.72
C GLN A 273 -21.72 -23.49 3.50
N TYR A 274 -20.64 -24.06 2.96
CA TYR A 274 -20.74 -25.18 2.05
C TYR A 274 -20.92 -26.44 2.91
N ASP A 275 -22.17 -26.87 3.07
CA ASP A 275 -22.52 -28.24 3.49
C ASP A 275 -22.62 -29.17 2.27
#